data_AF-A0A316TCZ7-F1
#
_entry.id   AF-A0A316TCZ7-F1
#
_cell.length_a   1.000
_cell.length_b   1.000
_cell.length_c   1.000
_cell.angle_alpha   90.00
_cell.angle_beta   90.00
_cell.angle_gamma   90.00
#
_symmetry.space_group_name_H-M   'P 1'
#
loop_
_entity.id
_entity.type
_entity.pdbx_description
1 polymer ?
#
loop_
_entity_poly.entity_id
_entity_poly.type
_entity_poly.pdbx_seq_one_letter_code
_entity_poly.pdbx_strand_id
1 'polypeptide(L)' 'MTYLLYTEYSLNEIVDLIGYKDVGYFIKMFRKNFGISPIAYRNQHK' A
#
# COMPACT_ATOMS: atom_id res chain seq x y z
N MET A 1 -10.42 4.98 -6.79
CA MET A 1 -9.19 5.31 -6.02
C MET A 1 -9.48 5.32 -4.51
N THR A 2 -10.30 4.38 -4.01
CA THR A 2 -10.88 4.45 -2.65
C THR A 2 -10.53 3.23 -1.78
N TYR A 3 -9.87 2.22 -2.36
CA TYR A 3 -9.59 0.95 -1.67
C TYR A 3 -8.38 1.00 -0.72
N LEU A 4 -7.53 2.03 -0.79
CA LEU A 4 -6.29 2.12 -0.01
C LEU A 4 -6.43 2.79 1.36
N LEU A 5 -7.59 3.36 1.66
CA LEU A 5 -7.84 4.13 2.89
C LEU A 5 -8.62 3.36 3.96
N TYR A 6 -9.20 2.20 3.63
CA TYR A 6 -10.14 1.50 4.51
C TYR A 6 -9.80 0.05 4.82
N THR A 7 -8.79 -0.54 4.19
CA THR A 7 -8.58 -1.97 4.35
C THR A 7 -7.49 -2.27 5.35
N GLU A 8 -7.85 -3.02 6.39
CA GLU A 8 -6.94 -3.58 7.39
C GLU A 8 -5.92 -4.59 6.82
N TYR A 9 -6.00 -4.87 5.52
CA TYR A 9 -5.09 -5.73 4.78
C TYR A 9 -3.63 -5.28 4.93
N SER A 10 -2.79 -6.25 5.23
CA SER A 10 -1.34 -6.12 5.20
C SER A 10 -0.86 -5.82 3.77
N LEU A 11 0.34 -5.27 3.65
CA LEU A 11 0.94 -4.97 2.34
C LEU A 11 0.98 -6.18 1.40
N ASN A 12 1.19 -7.36 1.96
CA ASN A 12 1.19 -8.62 1.21
C ASN A 12 -0.20 -8.94 0.65
N GLU A 13 -1.25 -8.80 1.47
CA GLU A 13 -2.63 -9.03 1.02
C GLU A 13 -3.07 -8.02 -0.03
N ILE A 14 -2.68 -6.75 0.12
CA ILE A 14 -2.93 -5.74 -0.91
C ILE A 14 -2.24 -6.18 -2.21
N VAL A 15 -0.96 -6.51 -2.16
CA VAL A 15 -0.17 -6.92 -3.32
C VAL A 15 -0.75 -8.15 -4.00
N ASP A 16 -1.20 -9.15 -3.25
CA ASP A 16 -1.93 -10.32 -3.74
C ASP A 16 -3.27 -9.92 -4.39
N LEU A 17 -4.04 -9.02 -3.78
CA LEU A 17 -5.34 -8.56 -4.29
C LEU A 17 -5.24 -7.81 -5.63
N ILE A 18 -4.20 -6.99 -5.81
CA ILE A 18 -3.95 -6.29 -7.08
C ILE A 18 -3.16 -7.14 -8.08
N GLY A 19 -2.78 -8.38 -7.72
CA GLY A 19 -2.05 -9.30 -8.60
C GLY A 19 -0.62 -8.86 -8.88
N TYR A 20 -0.04 -8.00 -8.05
CA TYR A 20 1.39 -7.68 -8.14
C TYR A 20 2.19 -8.82 -7.51
N LYS A 21 3.23 -9.28 -8.21
CA LYS A 21 4.12 -10.33 -7.68
C LYS A 21 5.10 -9.84 -6.62
N ASP A 22 5.31 -8.52 -6.54
CA ASP A 22 6.38 -7.95 -5.73
C ASP A 22 5.90 -6.73 -4.94
N VAL A 23 5.94 -6.87 -3.61
CA VAL A 23 5.57 -5.83 -2.65
C VAL A 23 6.48 -4.61 -2.77
N GLY A 24 7.76 -4.82 -3.10
CA GLY A 24 8.72 -3.75 -3.30
C GLY A 24 8.37 -2.86 -4.49
N TYR A 25 7.84 -3.43 -5.57
CA TYR A 25 7.34 -2.64 -6.70
C TYR A 25 6.15 -1.77 -6.29
N PHE A 26 5.19 -2.35 -5.57
CA PHE A 26 4.04 -1.63 -5.04
C PHE A 26 4.47 -0.50 -4.09
N ILE A 27 5.39 -0.76 -3.16
CA ILE A 27 5.91 0.27 -2.24
C ILE A 27 6.58 1.41 -3.01
N LYS A 28 7.37 1.12 -4.05
CA LYS A 28 8.00 2.15 -4.88
C LYS A 28 6.95 2.99 -5.63
N MET A 29 5.96 2.34 -6.24
CA MET A 29 4.87 3.01 -6.95
C MET A 29 4.04 3.88 -6.00
N PHE A 30 3.68 3.34 -4.83
CA PHE A 30 2.93 4.05 -3.80
C PHE A 30 3.71 5.26 -3.27
N ARG A 31 5.00 5.09 -2.93
CA ARG A 31 5.86 6.22 -2.53
C ARG A 31 6.00 7.27 -3.62
N LYS A 32 6.01 6.87 -4.89
CA LYS A 32 6.07 7.82 -6.01
C LYS A 32 4.77 8.62 -6.16
N ASN A 33 3.62 8.00 -5.93
CA ASN A 33 2.32 8.66 -6.02
C ASN A 33 1.95 9.48 -4.77
N PHE A 34 2.26 8.98 -3.56
CA PHE A 34 1.80 9.55 -2.29
C PHE A 34 2.94 10.20 -1.48
N GLY A 35 4.19 10.08 -1.91
CA GLY A 35 5.36 10.64 -1.23
C GLY A 35 5.82 9.86 0.02
N ILE A 36 4.97 9.03 0.62
CA ILE A 36 5.27 8.26 1.84
C ILE A 36 5.02 6.76 1.65
N SER A 37 5.62 5.93 2.50
CA SER A 37 5.42 4.47 2.41
C SER A 37 4.01 4.07 2.89
N PRO A 38 3.44 2.96 2.37
CA PRO A 38 2.12 2.49 2.81
C PRO A 38 2.05 2.22 4.32
N ILE A 39 3.15 1.73 4.91
CA ILE A 39 3.27 1.52 6.37
C ILE A 39 3.27 2.85 7.12
N ALA A 40 4.00 3.86 6.64
CA ALA A 40 4.01 5.19 7.26
C ALA A 40 2.63 5.85 7.17
N TYR A 41 1.95 5.70 6.03
CA TYR A 41 0.56 6.13 5.84
C TYR A 41 -0.37 5.47 6.85
N ARG A 42 -0.26 4.15 7.03
CA ARG A 42 -1.06 3.39 8.01
C ARG A 42 -0.78 3.79 9.45
N ASN A 43 0.47 4.08 9.80
CA ASN A 43 0.84 4.54 11.14
C ASN A 43 0.37 5.97 11.44
N GLN A 44 0.23 6.84 10.43
CA GLN A 44 -0.30 8.19 10.60
C GLN A 44 -1.82 8.23 10.76
N HIS A 45 -2.52 7.24 10.19
CA HIS A 45 -3.98 7.13 10.22
C HIS A 45 -4.50 6.10 11.23
N LYS A 46 -3.66 5.68 12.18
CA LYS A 46 -4.06 4.81 13.29
C LYS A 46 -4.50 5.63 14.50
#